data_AF-A0A2P8CVW1-F1
#
_entry.id   AF-A0A2P8CVW1-F1
#
_cell.length_a   1.000
_cell.length_b   1.000
_cell.length_c   1.000
_cell.angle_alpha   90.00
_cell.angle_beta   90.00
_cell.angle_gamma   90.00
#
_symmetry.space_group_name_H-M   'P 1'
#
loop_
_entity.id
_entity.type
_entity.pdbx_description
1 polymer ?
#
loop_
_entity_poly.entity_id
_entity_poly.type
_entity_poly.pdbx_seq_one_letter_code
_entity_poly.pdbx_strand_id
1 'polypeptide(L)'
;MRIRMLRESLSLTQKQMAEQVKVSIGTIRAIETGDGFTGDYLLGIAHFFGMELSELVDYMAEIPDELELRERMETYHTAYQSNIDDLLHAPPHLKHLITSRLAKSEFMEEPRRVKDIMKYIRFQYDLRYTSSALSQALINAVKAGILQRVKVGFKNYGYQVVAKAMPEPPPEELP
;
A
#
# COMPACT_ATOMS: atom_id res chain seq x y z
N MET A 1 -10.79 -2.71 -8.98
CA MET A 1 -11.62 -3.79 -8.42
C MET A 1 -11.40 -3.88 -6.91
N ARG A 2 -12.44 -4.09 -6.10
CA ARG A 2 -12.42 -4.06 -4.62
C ARG A 2 -11.36 -4.97 -3.97
N ILE A 3 -11.30 -6.24 -4.39
CA ILE A 3 -10.32 -7.22 -3.86
C ILE A 3 -8.87 -6.74 -4.03
N ARG A 4 -8.54 -6.14 -5.18
CA ARG A 4 -7.23 -5.55 -5.42
C ARG A 4 -6.93 -4.41 -4.44
N MET A 5 -7.91 -3.57 -4.15
CA MET A 5 -7.77 -2.45 -3.22
C MET A 5 -7.55 -2.93 -1.78
N LEU A 6 -8.31 -3.94 -1.35
CA LEU A 6 -8.13 -4.60 -0.04
C LEU A 6 -6.74 -5.27 0.09
N ARG A 7 -6.28 -5.96 -0.96
CA ARG A 7 -4.93 -6.53 -0.96
C ARG A 7 -3.86 -5.44 -0.87
N GLU A 8 -4.02 -4.38 -1.65
CA GLU A 8 -3.06 -3.29 -1.69
C GLU A 8 -3.04 -2.48 -0.39
N SER A 9 -4.17 -2.31 0.31
CA SER A 9 -4.20 -1.63 1.62
C SER A 9 -3.39 -2.37 2.68
N LEU A 10 -3.33 -3.71 2.61
CA LEU A 10 -2.49 -4.55 3.48
C LEU A 10 -1.03 -4.67 3.05
N SER A 11 -0.61 -3.94 2.01
CA SER A 11 0.75 -4.06 1.43
C SER A 11 1.09 -5.42 0.82
N LEU A 12 0.10 -6.24 0.48
CA LEU A 12 0.32 -7.61 0.03
C LEU A 12 0.54 -7.69 -1.48
N THR A 13 1.44 -8.58 -1.91
CA THR A 13 1.57 -8.98 -3.30
C THR A 13 0.51 -10.01 -3.69
N GLN A 14 0.18 -10.11 -4.98
CA GLN A 14 -0.71 -11.17 -5.48
C GLN A 14 -0.19 -12.57 -5.11
N LYS A 15 1.14 -12.76 -5.08
CA LYS A 15 1.78 -14.00 -4.67
C LYS A 15 1.49 -14.34 -3.20
N GLN A 16 1.72 -13.39 -2.29
CA GLN A 16 1.48 -13.59 -0.86
C GLN A 16 0.01 -13.91 -0.59
N MET A 17 -0.92 -13.19 -1.22
CA MET A 17 -2.35 -13.48 -1.09
C MET A 17 -2.71 -14.85 -1.67
N ALA A 18 -2.16 -15.22 -2.83
CA ALA A 18 -2.40 -16.52 -3.46
C ALA A 18 -1.94 -17.69 -2.56
N GLU A 19 -0.80 -17.54 -1.88
CA GLU A 19 -0.28 -18.53 -0.94
C GLU A 19 -1.23 -18.73 0.26
N GLN A 20 -1.81 -17.65 0.79
CA GLN A 20 -2.74 -17.71 1.92
C GLN A 20 -4.10 -18.32 1.55
N VAL A 21 -4.64 -17.91 0.40
CA VAL A 21 -5.95 -18.39 -0.10
C VAL A 21 -5.81 -19.77 -0.78
N LYS A 22 -4.59 -20.30 -0.91
CA LYS A 22 -4.26 -21.60 -1.53
C LYS A 22 -4.75 -21.71 -2.97
N VAL A 23 -4.54 -20.64 -3.74
CA VAL A 23 -4.86 -20.58 -5.18
C VAL A 23 -3.64 -20.19 -6.01
N SER A 24 -3.74 -20.25 -7.33
CA SER A 24 -2.64 -19.79 -8.19
C SER A 24 -2.57 -18.25 -8.23
N ILE A 25 -1.39 -17.71 -8.50
CA ILE A 25 -1.21 -16.26 -8.75
C ILE A 25 -2.07 -15.82 -9.94
N GLY A 26 -2.19 -16.67 -10.97
CA GLY A 26 -3.06 -16.43 -12.13
C GLY A 26 -4.53 -16.32 -11.73
N THR A 27 -4.98 -17.12 -10.77
CA THR A 27 -6.34 -17.06 -10.21
C THR A 27 -6.59 -15.74 -9.51
N ILE A 28 -5.67 -15.30 -8.63
CA ILE A 28 -5.79 -13.97 -7.98
C ILE A 28 -5.81 -12.86 -9.03
N ARG A 29 -4.96 -12.93 -10.05
CA ARG A 29 -4.94 -11.94 -11.13
C ARG A 29 -6.27 -11.92 -11.89
N ALA A 30 -6.80 -13.07 -12.30
CA ALA A 30 -8.06 -13.18 -13.04
C ALA A 30 -9.26 -12.70 -12.21
N ILE A 31 -9.25 -12.99 -10.91
CA ILE A 31 -10.21 -12.41 -9.97
C ILE A 31 -10.10 -10.90 -10.01
N GLU A 32 -8.91 -10.32 -9.76
CA GLU A 32 -8.68 -8.87 -9.70
C GLU A 32 -8.98 -8.07 -10.97
N THR A 33 -8.90 -8.71 -12.13
CA THR A 33 -9.25 -8.12 -13.43
C THR A 33 -10.70 -8.35 -13.84
N GLY A 34 -11.41 -9.25 -13.15
CA GLY A 34 -12.78 -9.65 -13.51
C GLY A 34 -12.85 -10.66 -14.65
N ASP A 35 -11.72 -11.29 -15.03
CA ASP A 35 -11.64 -12.24 -16.15
C ASP A 35 -12.25 -13.62 -15.82
N GLY A 36 -12.59 -13.88 -14.55
CA GLY A 36 -13.32 -15.08 -14.13
C GLY A 36 -12.97 -15.55 -12.72
N PHE A 37 -13.97 -16.06 -12.01
CA PHE A 37 -13.83 -16.62 -10.66
C PHE A 37 -14.95 -17.61 -10.34
N THR A 38 -14.71 -18.46 -9.35
CA THR A 38 -15.74 -19.34 -8.77
C THR A 38 -16.17 -18.78 -7.41
N GLY A 39 -17.36 -19.16 -6.96
CA GLY A 39 -17.86 -18.79 -5.62
C GLY A 39 -16.91 -19.23 -4.50
N ASP A 40 -16.31 -20.41 -4.63
CA ASP A 40 -15.36 -20.95 -3.64
C ASP A 40 -14.12 -20.08 -3.48
N TYR A 41 -13.60 -19.51 -4.57
CA TYR A 41 -12.45 -18.59 -4.49
C TYR A 41 -12.82 -17.28 -3.79
N LEU A 42 -14.00 -16.72 -4.09
CA LEU A 42 -14.46 -15.52 -3.40
C LEU A 42 -14.70 -15.78 -1.91
N LEU A 43 -15.24 -16.95 -1.56
CA LEU A 43 -15.43 -17.34 -0.17
C LEU A 43 -14.09 -17.47 0.55
N GLY A 44 -13.10 -18.13 -0.05
CA GLY A 44 -11.74 -18.20 0.49
C GLY A 44 -11.09 -16.83 0.69
N ILE A 45 -11.32 -15.89 -0.24
CA ILE A 45 -10.86 -14.51 -0.11
C ILE A 45 -11.62 -13.76 1.01
N ALA A 46 -12.92 -13.96 1.14
CA ALA A 46 -13.73 -13.34 2.18
C ALA A 46 -13.25 -13.79 3.57
N HIS A 47 -13.03 -15.09 3.75
CA HIS A 47 -12.43 -15.66 4.96
C HIS A 47 -11.04 -15.10 5.24
N PHE A 48 -10.21 -14.95 4.21
CA PHE A 48 -8.88 -14.37 4.36
C PHE A 48 -8.91 -12.93 4.89
N PHE A 49 -9.87 -12.11 4.45
CA PHE A 49 -10.01 -10.74 4.95
C PHE A 49 -10.87 -10.63 6.22
N GLY A 50 -11.39 -11.74 6.73
CA GLY A 50 -12.30 -11.76 7.88
C GLY A 50 -13.61 -11.01 7.65
N MET A 51 -14.16 -11.08 6.43
CA MET A 51 -15.40 -10.38 6.04
C MET A 51 -16.42 -11.33 5.43
N GLU A 52 -17.67 -10.89 5.39
CA GLU A 52 -18.75 -11.62 4.72
C GLU A 52 -18.61 -11.54 3.19
N LEU A 53 -19.08 -12.57 2.49
CA LEU A 53 -19.04 -12.60 1.02
C LEU A 53 -19.80 -11.41 0.40
N SER A 54 -20.92 -11.01 1.00
CA SER A 54 -21.71 -9.85 0.58
C SER A 54 -20.91 -8.54 0.68
N GLU A 55 -20.11 -8.38 1.73
CA GLU A 55 -19.24 -7.22 1.92
C GLU A 55 -18.06 -7.22 0.91
N LEU A 56 -17.51 -8.39 0.62
CA LEU A 56 -16.40 -8.52 -0.34
C LEU A 56 -16.82 -8.08 -1.76
N VAL A 57 -18.06 -8.37 -2.15
CA VAL A 57 -18.60 -8.06 -3.48
C VAL A 57 -19.35 -6.73 -3.54
N ASP A 58 -19.49 -6.01 -2.43
CA ASP A 58 -20.10 -4.68 -2.41
C ASP A 58 -19.12 -3.64 -2.96
N TYR A 59 -19.24 -3.35 -4.26
CA TYR A 59 -18.41 -2.37 -4.95
C TYR A 59 -18.71 -0.92 -4.56
N MET A 60 -19.81 -0.64 -3.86
CA MET A 60 -20.19 0.70 -3.40
C MET A 60 -19.71 0.98 -1.98
N ALA A 61 -19.45 -0.05 -1.18
CA ALA A 61 -18.90 0.10 0.14
C ALA A 61 -17.50 0.74 0.10
N GLU A 62 -17.20 1.56 1.11
CA GLU A 62 -15.85 2.09 1.30
C GLU A 62 -14.85 0.96 1.59
N ILE A 63 -13.58 1.22 1.31
CA ILE A 63 -12.48 0.30 1.62
C ILE A 63 -11.98 0.65 3.01
N PRO A 64 -12.04 -0.27 3.99
CA PRO A 64 -11.45 -0.06 5.31
C PRO A 64 -9.99 0.36 5.19
N ASP A 65 -9.54 1.22 6.11
CA ASP A 65 -8.12 1.54 6.16
C ASP A 65 -7.27 0.32 6.60
N GLU A 66 -5.96 0.45 6.50
CA GLU A 66 -5.05 -0.67 6.81
C GLU A 66 -5.18 -1.15 8.27
N LEU A 67 -5.38 -0.22 9.21
CA LEU A 67 -5.45 -0.55 10.63
C LEU A 67 -6.74 -1.31 10.91
N GLU A 68 -7.87 -0.77 10.45
CA GLU A 68 -9.19 -1.40 10.60
C GLU A 68 -9.22 -2.79 9.96
N LEU A 69 -8.66 -2.93 8.75
CA LEU A 69 -8.63 -4.21 8.06
C LEU A 69 -7.78 -5.25 8.79
N ARG A 70 -6.64 -4.85 9.38
CA ARG A 70 -5.80 -5.75 10.18
C ARG A 70 -6.49 -6.18 11.47
N GLU A 71 -7.13 -5.25 12.19
CA GLU A 71 -7.88 -5.55 13.42
C GLU A 71 -9.03 -6.53 13.15
N ARG A 72 -9.77 -6.32 12.04
CA ARG A 72 -10.83 -7.23 11.60
C ARG A 72 -10.29 -8.63 11.30
N MET A 73 -9.21 -8.71 10.52
CA MET A 73 -8.55 -9.98 10.21
C MET A 73 -8.06 -10.68 11.50
N GLU A 74 -7.40 -9.97 12.40
CA GLU A 74 -6.90 -10.53 13.67
C GLU A 74 -8.04 -11.09 14.52
N THR A 75 -9.12 -10.33 14.67
CA THR A 75 -10.33 -10.74 15.40
C THR A 75 -10.93 -12.01 14.78
N TYR A 76 -11.12 -12.01 13.46
CA TYR A 76 -11.68 -13.15 12.74
C TYR A 76 -10.82 -14.40 12.89
N HIS A 77 -9.52 -14.29 12.57
CA HIS A 77 -8.64 -15.44 12.53
C HIS A 77 -8.34 -16.01 13.93
N THR A 78 -8.38 -15.17 14.97
CA THR A 78 -8.35 -15.60 16.38
C THR A 78 -9.62 -16.36 16.75
N ALA A 79 -10.81 -15.85 16.39
CA ALA A 79 -12.08 -16.50 16.69
C ALA A 79 -12.21 -17.88 16.00
N TYR A 80 -11.69 -18.01 14.77
CA TYR A 80 -11.77 -19.25 13.97
C TYR A 80 -10.49 -20.11 14.02
N GLN A 81 -9.52 -19.79 14.90
CA GLN A 81 -8.27 -20.54 15.09
C GLN A 81 -7.51 -20.82 13.79
N SER A 82 -7.46 -19.85 12.88
CA SER A 82 -6.74 -19.95 11.62
C SER A 82 -5.47 -19.11 11.64
N ASN A 83 -4.39 -19.61 11.03
CA ASN A 83 -3.08 -18.98 11.11
C ASN A 83 -2.84 -18.06 9.90
N ILE A 84 -2.79 -16.75 10.17
CA ILE A 84 -2.34 -15.71 9.21
C ILE A 84 -1.31 -14.76 9.83
N ASP A 85 -0.78 -15.12 11.01
CA ASP A 85 -0.05 -14.22 11.91
C ASP A 85 1.21 -13.66 11.24
N ASP A 86 1.95 -14.54 10.55
CA ASP A 86 3.15 -14.20 9.79
C ASP A 86 2.91 -13.14 8.72
N LEU A 87 1.68 -13.02 8.22
CA LEU A 87 1.30 -12.09 7.15
C LEU A 87 0.70 -10.79 7.71
N LEU A 88 -0.04 -10.86 8.82
CA LEU A 88 -0.55 -9.67 9.52
C LEU A 88 0.55 -8.83 10.14
N HIS A 89 1.65 -9.46 10.54
CA HIS A 89 2.79 -8.77 11.13
C HIS A 89 3.96 -8.61 10.17
N ALA A 90 3.78 -9.02 8.90
CA ALA A 90 4.79 -8.84 7.87
C ALA A 90 5.05 -7.33 7.63
N PRO A 91 6.32 -6.90 7.60
CA PRO A 91 6.66 -5.52 7.29
C PRO A 91 6.20 -5.16 5.87
N PRO A 92 5.65 -3.96 5.65
CA PRO A 92 5.18 -3.55 4.33
C PRO A 92 6.35 -3.52 3.34
N HIS A 93 6.06 -3.86 2.08
CA HIS A 93 7.04 -3.69 1.01
C HIS A 93 7.41 -2.21 0.84
N LEU A 94 8.69 -1.93 0.57
CA LEU A 94 9.22 -0.55 0.41
C LEU A 94 8.40 0.31 -0.56
N LYS A 95 7.96 -0.27 -1.68
CA LYS A 95 7.11 0.44 -2.65
C LYS A 95 5.83 0.94 -1.97
N HIS A 96 5.15 0.06 -1.24
CA HIS A 96 3.91 0.40 -0.56
C HIS A 96 4.16 1.40 0.56
N LEU A 97 5.15 1.16 1.43
CA LEU A 97 5.54 2.09 2.49
C LEU A 97 5.78 3.51 1.96
N ILE A 98 6.44 3.63 0.80
CA ILE A 98 6.63 4.92 0.12
C ILE A 98 5.30 5.50 -0.32
N THR A 99 4.44 4.74 -1.00
CA THR A 99 3.21 5.26 -1.59
C THR A 99 2.10 5.59 -0.59
N SER A 100 1.95 4.78 0.46
CA SER A 100 0.80 4.88 1.37
C SER A 100 1.11 5.63 2.65
N ARG A 101 2.37 5.59 3.12
CA ARG A 101 2.77 6.23 4.38
C ARG A 101 3.68 7.43 4.14
N LEU A 102 4.85 7.23 3.53
CA LEU A 102 5.83 8.32 3.38
C LEU A 102 5.35 9.44 2.45
N ALA A 103 4.76 9.12 1.31
CA ALA A 103 4.30 10.12 0.35
C ALA A 103 3.06 10.89 0.84
N LYS A 104 2.39 10.41 1.89
CA LYS A 104 1.25 11.07 2.51
C LYS A 104 1.63 11.78 3.83
N SER A 105 2.88 11.68 4.28
CA SER A 105 3.32 12.32 5.51
C SER A 105 3.97 13.67 5.25
N GLU A 106 3.79 14.59 6.19
CA GLU A 106 4.42 15.92 6.18
C GLU A 106 5.97 15.83 6.13
N PHE A 107 6.53 14.71 6.58
CA PHE A 107 7.97 14.46 6.55
C PHE A 107 8.58 14.60 5.16
N MET A 108 7.83 14.25 4.11
CA MET A 108 8.28 14.29 2.72
C MET A 108 7.88 15.57 1.96
N GLU A 109 7.32 16.58 2.63
CA GLU A 109 7.01 17.88 2.00
C GLU A 109 8.27 18.64 1.58
N GLU A 110 9.35 18.51 2.36
CA GLU A 110 10.66 19.06 2.05
C GLU A 110 11.62 18.00 1.48
N PRO A 111 12.66 18.37 0.73
CA PRO A 111 13.67 17.43 0.25
C PRO A 111 14.37 16.69 1.40
N ARG A 112 14.17 15.36 1.51
CA ARG A 112 14.86 14.49 2.47
C ARG A 112 15.91 13.62 1.81
N ARG A 113 17.09 13.48 2.41
CA ARG A 113 18.13 12.57 1.90
C ARG A 113 17.80 11.13 2.31
N VAL A 114 18.31 10.15 1.56
CA VAL A 114 18.10 8.72 1.83
C VAL A 114 18.42 8.35 3.28
N LYS A 115 19.50 8.89 3.85
CA LYS A 115 19.90 8.65 5.25
C LYS A 115 18.84 9.11 6.26
N ASP A 116 18.17 10.24 5.97
CA ASP A 116 17.19 10.86 6.87
C ASP A 116 15.86 10.12 6.76
N ILE A 117 15.48 9.72 5.53
CA ILE A 117 14.31 8.86 5.28
C ILE A 117 14.49 7.51 5.98
N MET A 118 15.66 6.89 5.87
CA MET A 118 15.95 5.62 6.53
C MET A 118 15.89 5.73 8.05
N LYS A 119 16.41 6.83 8.61
CA LYS A 119 16.32 7.14 10.04
C LYS A 119 14.85 7.27 10.46
N TYR A 120 14.06 8.05 9.72
CA TYR A 120 12.63 8.24 9.98
C TYR A 120 11.85 6.92 9.95
N ILE A 121 12.06 6.10 8.91
CA ILE A 121 11.39 4.79 8.79
C ILE A 121 11.67 3.90 10.01
N ARG A 122 12.93 3.88 10.46
CA ARG A 122 13.32 3.09 11.64
C ARG A 122 12.67 3.61 12.93
N PHE A 123 12.58 4.91 13.13
CA PHE A 123 11.99 5.47 14.35
C PHE A 123 10.47 5.41 14.34
N GLN A 124 9.83 5.67 13.20
CA GLN A 124 8.38 5.81 13.13
C GLN A 124 7.66 4.46 12.95
N TYR A 125 8.30 3.50 12.29
CA TYR A 125 7.65 2.22 11.93
C TYR A 125 8.39 0.99 12.46
N ASP A 126 9.54 1.17 13.13
CA ASP A 126 10.45 0.08 13.54
C ASP A 126 10.89 -0.84 12.38
N LEU A 127 10.96 -0.28 11.16
CA LEU A 127 11.34 -1.03 9.96
C LEU A 127 12.81 -0.79 9.60
N ARG A 128 13.49 -1.84 9.11
CA ARG A 128 14.88 -1.79 8.68
C ARG A 128 15.02 -2.19 7.22
N TYR A 129 15.68 -1.34 6.44
CA TYR A 129 15.98 -1.57 5.04
C TYR A 129 17.44 -1.23 4.73
N THR A 130 17.98 -1.82 3.68
CA THR A 130 19.30 -1.43 3.17
C THR A 130 19.20 -0.09 2.43
N SER A 131 20.28 0.70 2.48
CA SER A 131 20.36 1.98 1.77
C SER A 131 20.16 1.80 0.26
N SER A 132 20.68 0.71 -0.33
CA SER A 132 20.52 0.39 -1.74
C SER A 132 19.07 0.08 -2.12
N ALA A 133 18.38 -0.75 -1.33
CA ALA A 133 16.97 -1.08 -1.58
C ALA A 133 16.06 0.15 -1.46
N LEU A 134 16.25 0.97 -0.43
CA LEU A 134 15.49 2.21 -0.25
C LEU A 134 15.78 3.20 -1.37
N SER A 135 17.04 3.40 -1.75
CA SER A 135 17.42 4.29 -2.85
C SER A 135 16.77 3.87 -4.17
N GLN A 136 16.81 2.57 -4.50
CA GLN A 136 16.18 2.06 -5.71
C GLN A 136 14.65 2.23 -5.68
N ALA A 137 14.02 2.00 -4.53
CA ALA A 137 12.58 2.19 -4.36
C ALA A 137 12.17 3.67 -4.52
N LEU A 138 12.95 4.60 -3.99
CA LEU A 138 12.74 6.04 -4.16
C LEU A 138 12.90 6.48 -5.62
N ILE A 139 13.92 5.97 -6.33
CA ILE A 139 14.08 6.22 -7.77
C ILE A 139 12.87 5.71 -8.55
N ASN A 140 12.37 4.52 -8.22
CA ASN A 140 11.17 3.98 -8.87
C ASN A 140 9.93 4.83 -8.57
N ALA A 141 9.79 5.37 -7.35
CA ALA A 141 8.72 6.29 -6.99
C ALA A 141 8.81 7.62 -7.75
N VAL A 142 10.03 8.11 -8.03
CA VAL A 142 10.24 9.29 -8.89
C VAL A 142 9.81 8.99 -10.32
N LYS A 143 10.19 7.84 -10.89
CA LYS A 143 9.75 7.42 -12.23
C LYS A 143 8.24 7.28 -12.33
N ALA A 144 7.58 6.91 -11.23
CA ALA A 144 6.13 6.80 -11.15
C ALA A 144 5.40 8.14 -10.91
N GLY A 145 6.12 9.26 -10.81
CA GLY A 145 5.53 10.59 -10.57
C GLY A 145 5.00 10.81 -9.15
N ILE A 146 5.34 9.93 -8.20
CA ILE A 146 4.91 10.05 -6.80
C ILE A 146 5.82 11.02 -6.03
N LEU A 147 7.11 10.95 -6.31
CA LEU A 147 8.14 11.79 -5.71
C LEU A 147 8.87 12.58 -6.80
N GLN A 148 9.54 13.65 -6.40
CA GLN A 148 10.53 14.34 -7.22
C GLN A 148 11.91 14.33 -6.55
N ARG A 149 12.95 14.33 -7.38
CA ARG A 149 14.34 14.38 -6.93
C ARG A 149 14.84 15.82 -7.03
N VAL A 150 15.18 16.43 -5.90
CA VAL A 150 15.59 17.83 -5.81
C VAL A 150 17.05 17.93 -5.39
N LYS A 151 17.79 18.87 -5.96
CA LYS A 151 19.20 19.12 -5.60
C LYS A 151 19.25 19.92 -4.29
N VAL A 152 19.93 19.38 -3.28
CA VAL A 152 20.02 19.97 -1.91
C VAL A 152 21.46 20.37 -1.57
N GLY A 153 22.36 20.35 -2.56
CA GLY A 153 23.77 20.70 -2.40
C GLY A 153 24.59 20.38 -3.65
N PHE A 154 25.91 20.56 -3.58
CA PHE A 154 26.80 20.48 -4.75
C PHE A 154 26.72 19.14 -5.51
N LYS A 155 26.63 18.02 -4.77
CA LYS A 155 26.45 16.65 -5.30
C LYS A 155 25.34 15.85 -4.60
N ASN A 156 24.53 16.51 -3.77
CA ASN A 156 23.55 15.84 -2.92
C ASN A 156 22.14 16.06 -3.47
N TYR A 157 21.36 14.98 -3.47
CA TYR A 157 19.96 14.99 -3.87
C TYR A 157 19.09 14.53 -2.71
N GLY A 158 17.92 15.14 -2.61
CA GLY A 158 16.84 14.74 -1.72
C GLY A 158 15.62 14.31 -2.53
N TYR A 159 14.68 13.70 -1.84
CA TYR A 159 13.39 13.27 -2.37
C TYR A 159 12.30 14.00 -1.59
N GLN A 160 11.27 14.44 -2.29
CA GLN A 160 10.06 15.04 -1.70
C GLN A 160 8.85 14.65 -2.53
N VAL A 161 7.65 14.83 -1.97
CA VAL A 161 6.38 14.65 -2.70
C VAL A 161 6.31 15.67 -3.84
N VAL A 162 5.80 15.23 -5.00
CA VAL A 162 5.46 16.17 -6.08
C VAL A 162 4.32 17.05 -5.56
N ALA A 163 4.56 18.35 -5.42
CA ALA A 163 3.49 19.28 -5.03
C ALA A 163 2.32 19.05 -5.99
N LYS A 164 1.14 18.68 -5.47
CA LYS A 164 -0.08 18.72 -6.28
C LYS A 164 -0.16 20.13 -6.81
N ALA A 165 -0.14 20.31 -8.14
CA ALA A 165 -0.44 21.60 -8.73
C ALA A 165 -1.76 22.05 -8.08
N MET A 166 -1.73 23.14 -7.31
CA MET A 166 -2.97 23.76 -6.88
C MET A 166 -3.74 24.06 -8.17
N PRO A 167 -5.05 23.74 -8.24
CA PRO A 167 -5.85 24.18 -9.37
C PRO A 167 -5.63 25.70 -9.49
N GLU A 168 -5.30 26.15 -10.71
CA GLU A 168 -5.19 27.59 -10.96
C GLU A 168 -6.45 28.26 -10.41
N PRO A 169 -6.32 29.37 -9.66
CA PRO A 169 -7.48 30.10 -9.22
C PRO A 169 -8.34 30.42 -10.46
N PRO A 170 -9.66 30.23 -10.40
CA PRO A 170 -10.53 30.57 -11.52
C PRO A 170 -10.23 32.01 -11.95
N PRO A 171 -10.17 32.30 -13.27
CA PRO A 171 -9.86 33.64 -13.74
C PRO A 171 -10.80 34.63 -13.05
N GLU A 172 -10.22 35.59 -12.33
CA GLU A 172 -10.98 36.67 -11.71
C GLU A 172 -11.85 37.31 -12.80
N GLU A 173 -13.17 37.21 -12.65
CA GLU A 173 -14.11 37.97 -13.47
C GLU A 173 -13.82 39.45 -13.19
N LEU A 174 -13.08 40.08 -14.12
CA LEU A 174 -12.82 41.51 -14.09
C LEU A 174 -14.19 42.25 -14.14
N PRO A 175 -14.42 43.22 -13.24
CA PRO A 175 -15.68 43.96 -13.16
C PRO A 175 -15.95 44.84 -14.38
#